data_AF-A0A9X8UHS8-F1
#
_entry.id   AF-A0A9X8UHS8-F1
#
_cell.length_a   1.000
_cell.length_b   1.000
_cell.length_c   1.000
_cell.angle_alpha   90.00
_cell.angle_beta   90.00
_cell.angle_gamma   90.00
#
_symmetry.space_group_name_H-M   'P 1'
#
loop_
_entity.id
_entity.type
_entity.pdbx_description
1 polymer ?
#
loop_
_entity_poly.entity_id
_entity_poly.type
_entity_poly.pdbx_seq_one_letter_code
_entity_poly.pdbx_strand_id
1 'polypeptide(L)'
;MIQSISVDNLRAAAKELRAGDRILLSGTIYTARDAAHKRIMELLEGGERSPFPLRDAVIYFAGPTAAREGSPIGSCGPTTSSRMDPFTPRLMDLGLLATIGKGERSPAVYEAVRKNGGLYLCAMGGAGALAAKCVRSCEVIAFEDLGCESIKRLEVEDFPLIVAADSFGGQIFNTGGDYELAVFDLDGTLADTLQDLADACNRALGDLGYPRHSLGEYRYFVGSGVKKLMERILPEGHRDEETLVRLNGLFDRYYEECYLCHSAPYEGVRRMLAALRGAGIKLAVLSNKPHPFTEKMVEQLFPDTFFAAFGKREGVPRKPDPTAVHEVLRLAGTRPERAVYIGDSDVDVQTGHYAGLYVIGVDWGFRGARELRQAGADRIVFAPNEIRDFLLPRQ
;
A
#
# COMPACT_ATOMS: atom_id res chain seq x y z
N MET A 1 -17.31 8.04 -1.69
CA MET A 1 -18.64 8.48 -1.19
C MET A 1 -18.49 8.80 0.30
N ILE A 2 -19.29 9.73 0.84
CA ILE A 2 -19.29 10.02 2.29
C ILE A 2 -20.28 9.06 2.95
N GLN A 3 -19.86 8.35 4.00
CA GLN A 3 -20.70 7.38 4.71
C GLN A 3 -21.11 7.94 6.08
N SER A 4 -22.39 7.88 6.44
CA SER A 4 -22.87 8.21 7.79
C SER A 4 -22.84 6.97 8.68
N ILE A 5 -22.20 7.07 9.84
CA ILE A 5 -21.91 5.94 10.72
C ILE A 5 -22.20 6.35 12.17
N SER A 6 -22.91 5.49 12.91
CA SER A 6 -23.05 5.67 14.36
C SER A 6 -21.86 5.04 15.11
N VAL A 7 -21.49 5.60 16.26
CA VAL A 7 -20.45 5.02 17.14
C VAL A 7 -20.76 3.55 17.47
N ASP A 8 -22.03 3.21 17.74
CA ASP A 8 -22.47 1.84 18.03
C ASP A 8 -22.19 0.85 16.88
N ASN A 9 -22.25 1.33 15.62
CA ASN A 9 -21.98 0.51 14.43
C ASN A 9 -20.53 0.62 13.96
N LEU A 10 -19.71 1.46 14.58
CA LEU A 10 -18.35 1.76 14.11
C LEU A 10 -17.46 0.50 14.09
N ARG A 11 -17.62 -0.43 15.04
CA ARG A 11 -16.85 -1.69 15.04
C ARG A 11 -17.17 -2.57 13.84
N ALA A 12 -18.44 -2.62 13.42
CA ALA A 12 -18.83 -3.36 12.23
C ALA A 12 -18.27 -2.66 10.99
N ALA A 13 -18.44 -1.34 10.89
CA ALA A 13 -17.94 -0.54 9.78
C ALA A 13 -16.40 -0.57 9.66
N ALA A 14 -15.66 -0.67 10.77
CA ALA A 14 -14.19 -0.76 10.77
C ALA A 14 -13.65 -1.97 10.00
N LYS A 15 -14.48 -3.00 9.74
CA LYS A 15 -14.15 -4.16 8.91
C LYS A 15 -14.28 -3.90 7.41
N GLU A 16 -14.86 -2.77 7.02
CA GLU A 16 -15.14 -2.44 5.63
C GLU A 16 -14.46 -1.13 5.22
N LEU A 17 -14.30 -0.20 6.17
CA LEU A 17 -13.62 1.07 5.95
C LEU A 17 -12.15 0.86 5.53
N ARG A 18 -11.70 1.75 4.65
CA ARG A 18 -10.31 1.85 4.18
C ARG A 18 -9.77 3.25 4.39
N ALA A 19 -8.46 3.36 4.54
CA ALA A 19 -7.77 4.64 4.63
C ALA A 19 -8.11 5.53 3.43
N GLY A 20 -8.44 6.79 3.72
CA GLY A 20 -8.92 7.77 2.75
C GLY A 20 -10.45 7.88 2.67
N ASP A 21 -11.21 6.92 3.23
CA ASP A 21 -12.67 7.03 3.32
C ASP A 21 -13.08 8.25 4.14
N ARG A 22 -14.16 8.89 3.71
CA ARG A 22 -14.77 10.03 4.40
C ARG A 22 -16.02 9.57 5.11
N ILE A 23 -16.13 9.89 6.39
CA ILE A 23 -17.26 9.49 7.22
C ILE A 23 -17.87 10.69 7.95
N LEU A 24 -19.16 10.57 8.27
CA LEU A 24 -19.87 11.43 9.21
C LEU A 24 -20.20 10.57 10.43
N LEU A 25 -19.56 10.86 11.57
CA LEU A 25 -19.71 10.07 12.79
C LEU A 25 -20.74 10.71 13.72
N SER A 26 -21.71 9.93 14.18
CA SER A 26 -22.72 10.36 15.15
C SER A 26 -22.72 9.45 16.38
N GLY A 27 -22.94 10.00 17.56
CA GLY A 27 -22.99 9.26 18.83
C GLY A 27 -22.03 9.81 19.89
N THR A 28 -21.81 9.01 20.94
CA THR A 28 -20.97 9.41 22.08
C THR A 28 -19.48 9.22 21.81
N ILE A 29 -18.69 10.28 22.00
CA ILE A 29 -17.21 10.24 21.98
C ILE A 29 -16.64 10.90 23.25
N TYR A 30 -15.39 10.59 23.59
CA TYR A 30 -14.72 11.13 24.78
C TYR A 30 -13.54 12.01 24.40
N THR A 31 -13.39 13.16 25.05
CA THR A 31 -12.16 13.94 24.92
C THR A 31 -11.12 13.45 25.92
N ALA A 32 -9.88 13.33 25.47
CA ALA A 32 -8.72 13.16 26.35
C ALA A 32 -7.47 13.56 25.56
N ARG A 33 -6.52 14.24 26.20
CA ARG A 33 -5.19 14.51 25.64
C ARG A 33 -4.18 14.76 26.77
N ASP A 34 -2.91 14.59 26.44
CA ASP A 34 -1.72 14.86 27.25
C ASP A 34 -1.87 14.42 28.72
N ALA A 35 -2.19 15.34 29.64
CA ALA A 35 -2.30 15.05 31.08
C ALA A 35 -3.41 14.03 31.40
N ALA A 36 -4.53 14.06 30.66
CA ALA A 36 -5.62 13.10 30.86
C ALA A 36 -5.18 11.67 30.55
N HIS A 37 -4.42 11.46 29.47
CA HIS A 37 -3.93 10.13 29.11
C HIS A 37 -2.96 9.59 30.16
N LYS A 38 -2.04 10.44 30.66
CA LYS A 38 -1.14 10.07 31.75
C LYS A 38 -1.91 9.58 32.97
N ARG A 39 -2.94 10.34 33.38
CA ARG A 39 -3.75 10.01 34.56
C ARG A 39 -4.62 8.77 34.37
N ILE A 40 -5.15 8.54 33.16
CA ILE A 40 -5.83 7.27 32.83
C ILE A 40 -4.85 6.10 33.01
N MET A 41 -3.62 6.24 32.53
CA MET A 41 -2.61 5.18 32.64
C MET A 41 -2.20 4.91 34.07
N GLU A 42 -1.97 5.95 34.87
CA GLU A 42 -1.69 5.83 36.31
C GLU A 42 -2.79 5.06 37.05
N LEU A 43 -4.08 5.36 36.77
CA LEU A 43 -5.20 4.62 37.33
C LEU A 43 -5.15 3.14 36.93
N LEU A 44 -4.92 2.84 35.65
CA LEU A 44 -4.88 1.47 35.14
C LEU A 44 -3.70 0.67 35.70
N GLU A 45 -2.54 1.31 35.87
CA GLU A 45 -1.35 0.71 36.50
C GLU A 45 -1.56 0.45 38.00
N GLY A 46 -2.33 1.31 38.67
CA GLY A 46 -2.79 1.12 40.04
C GLY A 46 -3.88 0.04 40.22
N GLY A 47 -4.35 -0.56 39.13
CA GLY A 47 -5.43 -1.56 39.15
C GLY A 47 -6.84 -0.97 39.24
N GLU A 48 -6.98 0.35 39.11
CA GLU A 48 -8.26 1.04 39.04
C GLU A 48 -8.87 0.97 37.63
N ARG A 49 -10.13 1.38 37.51
CA ARG A 49 -10.85 1.41 36.22
C ARG A 49 -10.65 2.76 35.52
N SER A 50 -10.68 2.73 34.19
CA SER A 50 -10.77 3.95 33.38
C SER A 50 -12.04 4.75 33.74
N PRO A 51 -12.00 6.10 33.70
CA PRO A 51 -13.17 6.96 33.97
C PRO A 51 -14.38 6.75 33.04
N PHE A 52 -14.18 6.07 31.92
CA PHE A 52 -15.23 5.62 31.00
C PHE A 52 -14.90 4.22 30.46
N PRO A 53 -15.91 3.44 30.01
CA PRO A 53 -15.69 2.13 29.42
C PRO A 53 -14.79 2.24 28.18
N LEU A 54 -13.67 1.53 28.15
CA LEU A 54 -12.75 1.56 26.99
C LEU A 54 -13.26 0.75 25.82
N ARG A 55 -14.00 -0.33 26.08
CA ARG A 55 -14.54 -1.20 25.03
C ARG A 55 -15.39 -0.39 24.07
N ASP A 56 -15.00 -0.39 22.80
CA ASP A 56 -15.68 0.27 21.70
C ASP A 56 -15.68 1.79 21.76
N ALA A 57 -14.94 2.38 22.71
CA ALA A 57 -14.86 3.82 22.87
C ALA A 57 -14.11 4.49 21.71
N VAL A 58 -14.43 5.77 21.52
CA VAL A 58 -13.74 6.66 20.60
C VAL A 58 -13.19 7.84 21.39
N ILE A 59 -11.88 8.03 21.35
CA ILE A 59 -11.22 9.16 22.01
C ILE A 59 -10.89 10.24 20.99
N TYR A 60 -11.40 11.44 21.19
CA TYR A 60 -11.04 12.65 20.47
C TYR A 60 -9.95 13.44 21.19
N PHE A 61 -8.78 13.54 20.57
CA PHE A 61 -7.67 14.34 21.07
C PHE A 61 -7.96 15.82 20.87
N ALA A 62 -8.76 16.39 21.77
CA ALA A 62 -9.13 17.79 21.76
C ALA A 62 -9.13 18.35 23.19
N GLY A 63 -8.77 19.61 23.32
CA GLY A 63 -9.01 20.39 24.53
C GLY A 63 -9.98 21.51 24.21
N PRO A 64 -11.29 21.29 24.36
CA PRO A 64 -12.28 22.29 23.97
C PRO A 64 -12.15 23.56 24.80
N THR A 65 -12.31 24.73 24.17
CA THR A 65 -12.37 26.00 24.91
C THR A 65 -13.72 26.14 25.63
N ALA A 66 -13.80 27.11 26.54
CA ALA A 66 -15.05 27.45 27.23
C ALA A 66 -16.19 27.70 26.23
N ALA A 67 -17.39 27.26 26.60
CA ALA A 67 -18.61 27.48 25.85
C ALA A 67 -18.96 28.97 25.76
N ARG A 68 -19.59 29.36 24.64
CA ARG A 68 -20.28 30.65 24.52
C ARG A 68 -21.75 30.46 24.89
N GLU A 69 -22.41 31.55 25.24
CA GLU A 69 -23.84 31.55 25.56
C GLU A 69 -24.65 30.86 24.45
N GLY A 70 -25.49 29.89 24.82
CA GLY A 70 -26.30 29.10 23.89
C GLY A 70 -25.57 27.98 23.12
N SER A 71 -24.28 27.73 23.37
CA SER A 71 -23.53 26.62 22.76
C SER A 71 -23.06 25.62 23.82
N PRO A 72 -23.09 24.30 23.56
CA PRO A 72 -22.66 23.30 24.53
C PRO A 72 -21.13 23.32 24.75
N ILE A 73 -20.37 23.85 23.79
CA ILE A 73 -18.90 23.80 23.79
C ILE A 73 -18.31 24.97 23.00
N GLY A 74 -17.08 25.36 23.33
CA GLY A 74 -16.30 26.31 22.54
C GLY A 74 -15.61 25.66 21.34
N SER A 75 -14.59 26.33 20.79
CA SER A 75 -13.79 25.76 19.70
C SER A 75 -13.17 24.43 20.13
N CYS A 76 -13.36 23.39 19.33
CA CYS A 76 -13.01 22.01 19.66
C CYS A 76 -12.17 21.40 18.53
N GLY A 77 -11.02 22.00 18.24
CA GLY A 77 -10.11 21.52 17.19
C GLY A 77 -9.25 20.33 17.62
N PRO A 78 -8.77 19.51 16.67
CA PRO A 78 -7.91 18.37 16.96
C PRO A 78 -6.51 18.82 17.39
N THR A 79 -5.95 18.02 18.26
CA THR A 79 -4.55 18.08 18.71
C THR A 79 -3.68 17.16 17.86
N THR A 80 -2.39 17.49 17.75
CA THR A 80 -1.39 16.62 17.12
C THR A 80 -1.34 15.27 17.85
N SER A 81 -1.71 14.21 17.14
CA SER A 81 -1.97 12.89 17.71
C SER A 81 -0.73 12.16 18.23
N SER A 82 0.45 12.41 17.64
CA SER A 82 1.71 11.77 18.03
C SER A 82 2.06 11.96 19.51
N ARG A 83 1.52 13.02 20.14
CA ARG A 83 1.68 13.27 21.58
C ARG A 83 1.04 12.18 22.47
N MET A 84 0.07 11.40 21.94
CA MET A 84 -0.64 10.33 22.66
C MET A 84 -0.13 8.93 22.31
N ASP A 85 0.87 8.82 21.43
CA ASP A 85 1.40 7.54 20.97
C ASP A 85 1.93 6.64 22.08
N PRO A 86 2.63 7.14 23.12
CA PRO A 86 3.10 6.28 24.21
C PRO A 86 1.99 5.51 24.93
N PHE A 87 0.75 6.02 24.90
CA PHE A 87 -0.39 5.46 25.62
C PHE A 87 -1.33 4.65 24.71
N THR A 88 -1.43 5.05 23.44
CA THR A 88 -2.47 4.55 22.52
C THR A 88 -2.44 3.02 22.32
N PRO A 89 -1.29 2.35 22.09
CA PRO A 89 -1.27 0.91 21.89
C PRO A 89 -1.86 0.13 23.06
N ARG A 90 -1.53 0.53 24.29
CA ARG A 90 -2.05 -0.11 25.50
C ARG A 90 -3.56 0.09 25.64
N LEU A 91 -4.06 1.30 25.36
CA LEU A 91 -5.50 1.59 25.43
C LEU A 91 -6.28 0.79 24.37
N MET A 92 -5.73 0.63 23.16
CA MET A 92 -6.32 -0.22 22.11
C MET A 92 -6.35 -1.68 22.51
N ASP A 93 -5.27 -2.20 23.09
CA ASP A 93 -5.22 -3.56 23.64
C ASP A 93 -6.25 -3.78 24.78
N LEU A 94 -6.69 -2.71 25.44
CA LEU A 94 -7.74 -2.72 26.47
C LEU A 94 -9.15 -2.48 25.91
N GLY A 95 -9.30 -2.31 24.60
CA GLY A 95 -10.60 -2.26 23.91
C GLY A 95 -10.97 -0.93 23.26
N LEU A 96 -10.12 0.10 23.34
CA LEU A 96 -10.32 1.37 22.62
C LEU A 96 -10.41 1.10 21.12
N LEU A 97 -11.53 1.48 20.49
CA LEU A 97 -11.79 1.16 19.10
C LEU A 97 -11.18 2.19 18.15
N ALA A 98 -11.35 3.48 18.44
CA ALA A 98 -10.87 4.52 17.55
C ALA A 98 -10.29 5.73 18.28
N THR A 99 -9.36 6.41 17.60
CA THR A 99 -8.84 7.71 18.03
C THR A 99 -9.12 8.76 16.96
N ILE A 100 -9.46 9.97 17.37
CA ILE A 100 -9.67 11.13 16.49
C ILE A 100 -8.60 12.17 16.79
N GLY A 101 -7.91 12.68 15.78
CA GLY A 101 -6.92 13.75 15.96
C GLY A 101 -6.40 14.32 14.65
N LYS A 102 -5.15 14.78 14.63
CA LYS A 102 -4.45 15.23 13.41
C LYS A 102 -2.98 14.79 13.36
N GLY A 103 -2.45 14.65 12.15
CA GLY A 103 -1.05 14.35 11.89
C GLY A 103 -0.71 12.85 11.96
N GLU A 104 0.52 12.54 11.57
CA GLU A 104 1.08 11.19 11.54
C GLU A 104 1.19 10.57 12.94
N ARG A 105 1.23 9.24 12.99
CA ARG A 105 1.41 8.43 14.20
C ARG A 105 2.66 7.58 14.07
N SER A 106 3.15 7.06 15.17
CA SER A 106 4.25 6.10 15.21
C SER A 106 3.84 4.73 14.66
N PRO A 107 4.79 3.94 14.14
CA PRO A 107 4.55 2.56 13.70
C PRO A 107 3.86 1.68 14.75
N ALA A 108 4.19 1.88 16.04
CA ALA A 108 3.58 1.14 17.13
C ALA A 108 2.07 1.36 17.24
N VAL A 109 1.59 2.57 16.92
CA VAL A 109 0.15 2.87 16.89
C VAL A 109 -0.51 2.24 15.67
N TYR A 110 0.11 2.30 14.49
CA TYR A 110 -0.45 1.67 13.29
C TYR A 110 -0.57 0.15 13.46
N GLU A 111 0.44 -0.49 14.04
CA GLU A 111 0.35 -1.91 14.40
C GLU A 111 -0.76 -2.18 15.42
N ALA A 112 -0.94 -1.32 16.42
CA ALA A 112 -2.02 -1.47 17.40
C ALA A 112 -3.41 -1.32 16.75
N VAL A 113 -3.58 -0.40 15.80
CA VAL A 113 -4.81 -0.23 15.02
C VAL A 113 -5.14 -1.51 14.26
N ARG A 114 -4.16 -2.05 13.52
CA ARG A 114 -4.30 -3.30 12.76
C ARG A 114 -4.62 -4.49 13.67
N LYS A 115 -3.82 -4.69 14.72
CA LYS A 115 -3.95 -5.78 15.70
C LYS A 115 -5.33 -5.81 16.36
N ASN A 116 -5.87 -4.65 16.72
CA ASN A 116 -7.11 -4.55 17.49
C ASN A 116 -8.37 -4.34 16.63
N GLY A 117 -8.23 -4.33 15.30
CA GLY A 117 -9.34 -4.06 14.39
C GLY A 117 -9.92 -2.64 14.58
N GLY A 118 -9.05 -1.69 14.93
CA GLY A 118 -9.42 -0.31 15.27
C GLY A 118 -9.34 0.65 14.10
N LEU A 119 -9.48 1.94 14.39
CA LEU A 119 -9.35 3.04 13.43
C LEU A 119 -8.55 4.21 14.02
N TYR A 120 -7.77 4.86 13.16
CA TYR A 120 -7.34 6.24 13.41
C TYR A 120 -8.10 7.16 12.46
N LEU A 121 -8.79 8.15 13.01
CA LEU A 121 -9.63 9.09 12.29
C LEU A 121 -8.99 10.48 12.35
N CYS A 122 -8.88 11.16 11.21
CA CYS A 122 -8.41 12.53 11.15
C CYS A 122 -9.59 13.50 11.14
N ALA A 123 -9.60 14.42 12.10
CA ALA A 123 -10.41 15.63 12.03
C ALA A 123 -9.61 16.75 11.33
N MET A 124 -10.29 17.65 10.63
CA MET A 124 -9.60 18.73 9.92
C MET A 124 -9.02 19.77 10.90
N GLY A 125 -7.70 19.98 10.84
CA GLY A 125 -7.02 21.04 11.57
C GLY A 125 -7.52 22.43 11.14
N GLY A 126 -7.56 23.39 12.07
CA GLY A 126 -8.07 24.75 11.79
C GLY A 126 -9.60 24.86 11.72
N ALA A 127 -10.33 23.74 11.67
CA ALA A 127 -11.79 23.70 11.61
C ALA A 127 -12.45 23.54 13.00
N GLY A 128 -11.85 24.08 14.08
CA GLY A 128 -12.34 23.88 15.45
C GLY A 128 -13.76 24.41 15.71
N ALA A 129 -14.16 25.47 15.00
CA ALA A 129 -15.53 25.98 15.04
C ALA A 129 -16.53 25.07 14.31
N LEU A 130 -16.11 24.38 13.24
CA LEU A 130 -16.93 23.39 12.56
C LEU A 130 -17.13 22.17 13.46
N ALA A 131 -16.06 21.69 14.07
CA ALA A 131 -16.13 20.59 15.02
C ALA A 131 -17.08 20.90 16.19
N ALA A 132 -17.03 22.13 16.73
CA ALA A 132 -17.94 22.57 17.79
C ALA A 132 -19.42 22.55 17.36
N LYS A 133 -19.74 22.85 16.08
CA LYS A 133 -21.12 22.82 15.56
C LYS A 133 -21.70 21.40 15.46
N CYS A 134 -20.85 20.38 15.40
CA CYS A 134 -21.26 18.98 15.42
C CYS A 134 -21.56 18.48 16.85
N VAL A 135 -21.17 19.21 17.89
CA VAL A 135 -21.38 18.81 19.29
C VAL A 135 -22.77 19.25 19.74
N ARG A 136 -23.56 18.30 20.25
CA ARG A 136 -24.92 18.51 20.79
C ARG A 136 -24.93 18.65 22.30
N SER A 137 -24.06 17.93 22.99
CA SER A 137 -23.87 18.07 24.45
C SER A 137 -22.41 17.84 24.83
N CYS A 138 -22.02 18.40 25.98
CA CYS A 138 -20.67 18.29 26.54
C CYS A 138 -20.76 18.20 28.06
N GLU A 139 -20.30 17.10 28.64
CA GLU A 139 -20.28 16.86 30.09
C GLU A 139 -18.86 16.54 30.54
N VAL A 140 -18.34 17.26 31.55
CA VAL A 140 -17.07 16.90 32.19
C VAL A 140 -17.32 15.67 33.08
N ILE A 141 -16.66 14.55 32.80
CA ILE A 141 -16.88 13.28 33.50
C ILE A 141 -15.72 12.88 34.42
N ALA A 142 -14.52 13.44 34.20
CA ALA A 142 -13.37 13.20 35.07
C ALA A 142 -12.28 14.26 34.92
N PHE A 143 -11.46 14.37 35.97
CA PHE A 143 -10.27 15.22 36.02
C PHE A 143 -10.57 16.69 35.73
N GLU A 144 -11.63 17.22 36.35
CA GLU A 144 -12.07 18.61 36.18
C GLU A 144 -10.95 19.62 36.44
N ASP A 145 -10.04 19.29 37.37
CA ASP A 145 -8.83 20.06 37.70
C ASP A 145 -7.87 20.26 36.50
N LEU A 146 -7.95 19.43 35.46
CA LEU A 146 -7.16 19.56 34.23
C LEU A 146 -7.73 20.58 33.22
N GLY A 147 -8.89 21.20 33.52
CA GLY A 147 -9.48 22.27 32.72
C GLY A 147 -9.76 21.87 31.27
N CYS A 148 -9.05 22.48 30.31
CA CYS A 148 -9.23 22.13 28.89
C CYS A 148 -8.86 20.67 28.59
N GLU A 149 -8.02 20.04 29.41
CA GLU A 149 -7.61 18.63 29.27
C GLU A 149 -8.49 17.67 30.09
N SER A 150 -9.48 18.16 30.85
CA SER A 150 -10.41 17.28 31.56
C SER A 150 -11.16 16.38 30.58
N ILE A 151 -11.49 15.17 31.02
CA ILE A 151 -12.21 14.20 30.19
C ILE A 151 -13.66 14.64 30.09
N LYS A 152 -14.11 14.87 28.85
CA LYS A 152 -15.50 15.25 28.56
C LYS A 152 -16.17 14.20 27.71
N ARG A 153 -17.40 13.82 28.05
CA ARG A 153 -18.30 13.05 27.20
C ARG A 153 -19.01 14.02 26.25
N LEU A 154 -18.86 13.81 24.96
CA LEU A 154 -19.50 14.60 23.91
C LEU A 154 -20.52 13.74 23.19
N GLU A 155 -21.71 14.29 22.94
CA GLU A 155 -22.62 13.74 21.94
C GLU A 155 -22.41 14.50 20.63
N VAL A 156 -22.00 13.80 19.57
CA VAL A 156 -21.76 14.41 18.25
C VAL A 156 -22.78 13.97 17.22
N GLU A 157 -23.09 14.85 16.29
CA GLU A 157 -23.94 14.59 15.13
C GLU A 157 -23.22 15.01 13.85
N ASP A 158 -23.16 14.09 12.89
CA ASP A 158 -22.53 14.25 11.58
C ASP A 158 -21.12 14.84 11.66
N PHE A 159 -20.29 14.32 12.58
CA PHE A 159 -18.94 14.82 12.79
C PHE A 159 -18.02 14.38 11.64
N PRO A 160 -17.51 15.30 10.81
CA PRO A 160 -16.83 14.93 9.57
C PRO A 160 -15.39 14.50 9.83
N LEU A 161 -15.06 13.28 9.39
CA LEU A 161 -13.77 12.65 9.62
C LEU A 161 -13.26 11.96 8.35
N ILE A 162 -11.95 11.75 8.30
CA ILE A 162 -11.28 10.93 7.28
C ILE A 162 -10.67 9.73 7.99
N VAL A 163 -10.85 8.52 7.46
CA VAL A 163 -10.15 7.33 7.94
C VAL A 163 -8.67 7.49 7.62
N ALA A 164 -7.87 7.75 8.64
CA ALA A 164 -6.45 8.02 8.52
C ALA A 164 -5.56 6.79 8.64
N ALA A 165 -6.00 5.80 9.41
CA ALA A 165 -5.49 4.44 9.34
C ALA A 165 -6.62 3.45 9.59
N ASP A 166 -6.60 2.34 8.87
CA ASP A 166 -7.60 1.26 8.95
C ASP A 166 -7.02 -0.03 9.54
N SER A 167 -7.92 -0.98 9.84
CA SER A 167 -7.56 -2.28 10.40
C SER A 167 -6.85 -3.23 9.42
N PHE A 168 -6.75 -2.85 8.15
CA PHE A 168 -6.11 -3.61 7.07
C PHE A 168 -4.65 -3.17 6.84
N GLY A 169 -4.20 -2.13 7.54
CA GLY A 169 -2.85 -1.56 7.39
C GLY A 169 -2.77 -0.36 6.44
N GLY A 170 -3.90 0.09 5.87
CA GLY A 170 -3.95 1.31 5.08
C GLY A 170 -3.74 2.54 5.96
N GLN A 171 -3.04 3.55 5.44
CA GLN A 171 -2.84 4.84 6.12
C GLN A 171 -2.71 6.04 5.15
N ILE A 172 -3.29 7.19 5.50
CA ILE A 172 -3.27 8.42 4.67
C ILE A 172 -2.04 9.29 4.91
N PHE A 173 -1.43 9.18 6.09
CA PHE A 173 -0.24 9.94 6.46
C PHE A 173 1.05 9.32 5.95
N ASN A 174 0.94 8.20 5.23
CA ASN A 174 2.00 7.68 4.39
C ASN A 174 2.10 8.53 3.11
N THR A 175 2.50 9.79 3.27
CA THR A 175 3.43 10.40 2.31
C THR A 175 4.59 9.42 2.22
N GLY A 176 4.89 8.88 1.03
CA GLY A 176 5.70 7.68 0.85
C GLY A 176 6.84 7.58 1.85
N GLY A 177 6.95 6.40 2.46
CA GLY A 177 8.03 6.10 3.39
C GLY A 177 9.38 6.54 2.82
N ASP A 178 10.38 6.70 3.71
CA ASP A 178 11.77 6.93 3.35
C ASP A 178 12.35 5.69 2.62
N TYR A 179 11.80 5.42 1.44
CA TYR A 179 12.15 4.31 0.57
C TYR A 179 13.49 4.63 -0.05
N GLU A 180 14.46 3.76 0.19
CA GLU A 180 15.81 3.87 -0.36
C GLU A 180 15.98 2.99 -1.60
N LEU A 181 15.07 2.04 -1.80
CA LEU A 181 15.14 1.04 -2.86
C LEU A 181 13.78 0.85 -3.54
N ALA A 182 13.79 0.83 -4.86
CA ALA A 182 12.67 0.41 -5.68
C ALA A 182 13.09 -0.75 -6.59
N VAL A 183 12.43 -1.90 -6.43
CA VAL A 183 12.63 -3.10 -7.24
C VAL A 183 11.48 -3.18 -8.25
N PHE A 184 11.80 -3.19 -9.53
CA PHE A 184 10.83 -3.21 -10.62
C PHE A 184 10.82 -4.55 -11.33
N ASP A 185 9.63 -5.06 -11.67
CA ASP A 185 9.53 -6.00 -12.78
C ASP A 185 9.86 -5.30 -14.13
N LEU A 186 10.16 -6.09 -15.16
CA LEU A 186 10.51 -5.58 -16.48
C LEU A 186 9.31 -5.60 -17.45
N ASP A 187 8.79 -6.78 -17.75
CA ASP A 187 7.86 -7.03 -18.85
C ASP A 187 6.43 -6.71 -18.38
N GLY A 188 5.82 -5.64 -18.91
CA GLY A 188 4.51 -5.17 -18.45
C GLY A 188 4.58 -4.12 -17.34
N THR A 189 5.77 -3.85 -16.81
CA THR A 189 5.98 -2.82 -15.79
C THR A 189 6.82 -1.66 -16.29
N LEU A 190 8.07 -1.93 -16.70
CA LEU A 190 8.98 -0.91 -17.24
C LEU A 190 8.88 -0.80 -18.77
N ALA A 191 8.74 -1.94 -19.46
CA ALA A 191 8.70 -2.02 -20.91
C ALA A 191 7.48 -2.82 -21.39
N ASP A 192 6.85 -2.32 -22.45
CA ASP A 192 5.84 -3.07 -23.19
C ASP A 192 6.57 -4.01 -24.15
N THR A 193 6.68 -5.29 -23.78
CA THR A 193 7.44 -6.30 -24.53
C THR A 193 6.55 -7.32 -25.22
N LEU A 194 5.23 -7.14 -25.15
CA LEU A 194 4.26 -8.19 -25.47
C LEU A 194 4.26 -8.53 -26.96
N GLN A 195 4.40 -7.52 -27.82
CA GLN A 195 4.33 -7.69 -29.27
C GLN A 195 5.47 -8.57 -29.80
N ASP A 196 6.72 -8.27 -29.45
CA ASP A 196 7.88 -9.04 -29.90
C ASP A 196 7.83 -10.50 -29.39
N LEU A 197 7.34 -10.70 -28.16
CA LEU A 197 7.14 -12.04 -27.59
C LEU A 197 6.05 -12.80 -28.36
N ALA A 198 4.92 -12.16 -28.63
CA ALA A 198 3.82 -12.77 -29.39
C ALA A 198 4.24 -13.13 -30.82
N ASP A 199 5.01 -12.27 -31.49
CA ASP A 199 5.50 -12.50 -32.85
C ASP A 199 6.46 -13.69 -32.91
N ALA A 200 7.43 -13.75 -31.99
CA ALA A 200 8.35 -14.88 -31.90
C ALA A 200 7.61 -16.21 -31.63
N CYS A 201 6.66 -16.21 -30.70
CA CYS A 201 5.84 -17.38 -30.40
C CYS A 201 4.96 -17.80 -31.59
N ASN A 202 4.27 -16.85 -32.23
CA ASN A 202 3.38 -17.15 -33.37
C ASN A 202 4.14 -17.65 -34.61
N ARG A 203 5.37 -17.17 -34.81
CA ARG A 203 6.27 -17.70 -35.85
C ARG A 203 6.69 -19.13 -35.53
N ALA A 204 7.14 -19.38 -34.30
CA ALA A 204 7.53 -20.72 -33.85
C ALA A 204 6.38 -21.73 -33.91
N LEU A 205 5.16 -21.34 -33.49
CA LEU A 205 3.95 -22.16 -33.61
C LEU A 205 3.62 -22.45 -35.08
N GLY A 206 3.71 -21.44 -35.95
CA GLY A 206 3.45 -21.60 -37.38
C GLY A 206 4.37 -22.61 -38.06
N ASP A 207 5.66 -22.60 -37.72
CA ASP A 207 6.65 -23.53 -38.29
C ASP A 207 6.45 -24.98 -37.82
N LEU A 208 5.87 -25.16 -36.64
CA LEU A 208 5.48 -26.47 -36.13
C LEU A 208 4.06 -26.89 -36.55
N GLY A 209 3.34 -26.04 -37.29
CA GLY A 209 1.99 -26.34 -37.78
C GLY A 209 0.88 -26.19 -36.72
N TYR A 210 1.14 -25.46 -35.64
CA TYR A 210 0.18 -25.21 -34.57
C TYR A 210 -0.60 -23.90 -34.76
N PRO A 211 -1.82 -23.78 -34.18
CA PRO A 211 -2.59 -22.55 -34.24
C PRO A 211 -1.85 -21.40 -33.55
N ARG A 212 -1.98 -20.20 -34.13
CA ARG A 212 -1.47 -18.94 -33.59
C ARG A 212 -2.48 -18.31 -32.64
N HIS A 213 -2.01 -17.40 -31.80
CA HIS A 213 -2.83 -16.66 -30.84
C HIS A 213 -2.83 -15.17 -31.15
N SER A 214 -3.89 -14.49 -30.74
CA SER A 214 -3.97 -13.02 -30.77
C SER A 214 -3.06 -12.39 -29.71
N LEU A 215 -2.68 -11.13 -29.91
CA LEU A 215 -1.88 -10.38 -28.94
C LEU A 215 -2.58 -10.28 -27.56
N GLY A 216 -3.92 -10.16 -27.55
CA GLY A 216 -4.70 -10.10 -26.33
C GLY A 216 -4.63 -11.38 -25.48
N GLU A 217 -4.54 -12.55 -26.12
CA GLU A 217 -4.37 -13.83 -25.42
C GLU A 217 -3.00 -13.97 -24.79
N TYR A 218 -1.94 -13.48 -25.45
CA TYR A 218 -0.58 -13.50 -24.91
C TYR A 218 -0.45 -12.77 -23.58
N ARG A 219 -1.28 -11.73 -23.32
CA ARG A 219 -1.31 -11.06 -22.01
C ARG A 219 -1.48 -12.07 -20.89
N TYR A 220 -2.36 -13.05 -21.05
CA TYR A 220 -2.65 -14.07 -20.03
C TYR A 220 -1.67 -15.25 -20.03
N PHE A 221 -0.89 -15.43 -21.09
CA PHE A 221 0.10 -16.50 -21.17
C PHE A 221 1.43 -16.14 -20.50
N VAL A 222 1.81 -14.86 -20.48
CA VAL A 222 3.09 -14.37 -19.92
C VAL A 222 3.07 -14.21 -18.39
N GLY A 223 4.25 -13.93 -17.80
CA GLY A 223 4.46 -13.67 -16.36
C GLY A 223 5.06 -14.84 -15.56
N SER A 224 4.84 -16.08 -15.98
CA SER A 224 5.30 -17.29 -15.25
C SER A 224 6.58 -17.94 -15.82
N GLY A 225 7.31 -17.21 -16.69
CA GLY A 225 8.51 -17.67 -17.38
C GLY A 225 8.26 -18.49 -18.65
N VAL A 226 9.28 -18.59 -19.50
CA VAL A 226 9.20 -19.14 -20.87
C VAL A 226 8.63 -20.56 -20.92
N LYS A 227 9.04 -21.46 -20.03
CA LYS A 227 8.52 -22.84 -20.01
C LYS A 227 6.98 -22.89 -19.91
N LYS A 228 6.40 -22.14 -18.97
CA LYS A 228 4.93 -22.09 -18.81
C LYS A 228 4.25 -21.41 -19.99
N LEU A 229 4.91 -20.42 -20.61
CA LEU A 229 4.42 -19.80 -21.84
C LEU A 229 4.31 -20.85 -22.95
N MET A 230 5.38 -21.62 -23.20
CA MET A 230 5.39 -22.69 -24.22
C MET A 230 4.30 -23.74 -23.97
N GLU A 231 4.12 -24.16 -22.72
CA GLU A 231 3.04 -25.07 -22.33
C GLU A 231 1.65 -24.47 -22.63
N ARG A 232 1.41 -23.20 -22.28
CA ARG A 232 0.10 -22.55 -22.42
C ARG A 232 -0.31 -22.32 -23.87
N ILE A 233 0.64 -21.99 -24.74
CA ILE A 233 0.36 -21.69 -26.16
C ILE A 233 0.18 -22.94 -27.02
N LEU A 234 0.58 -24.11 -26.53
CA LEU A 234 0.35 -25.39 -27.19
C LEU A 234 -1.04 -25.94 -26.85
N PRO A 235 -1.72 -26.59 -27.82
CA PRO A 235 -2.92 -27.37 -27.54
C PRO A 235 -2.64 -28.49 -26.52
N GLU A 236 -3.62 -28.83 -25.68
CA GLU A 236 -3.43 -29.75 -24.54
C GLU A 236 -2.81 -31.10 -24.92
N GLY A 237 -3.18 -31.66 -26.07
CA GLY A 237 -2.67 -32.94 -26.57
C GLY A 237 -1.23 -32.94 -27.11
N HIS A 238 -0.58 -31.77 -27.19
CA HIS A 238 0.75 -31.59 -27.79
C HIS A 238 1.79 -31.00 -26.81
N ARG A 239 1.54 -31.12 -25.50
CA ARG A 239 2.42 -30.58 -24.45
C ARG A 239 3.47 -31.59 -23.98
N ASP A 240 3.88 -32.51 -24.86
CA ASP A 240 4.96 -33.45 -24.58
C ASP A 240 6.33 -32.74 -24.57
N GLU A 241 7.31 -33.38 -23.93
CA GLU A 241 8.64 -32.80 -23.72
C GLU A 241 9.38 -32.51 -25.03
N GLU A 242 9.25 -33.37 -26.04
CA GLU A 242 9.90 -33.19 -27.34
C GLU A 242 9.35 -31.94 -28.05
N THR A 243 8.03 -31.79 -28.09
CA THR A 243 7.35 -30.63 -28.69
C THR A 243 7.73 -29.34 -27.96
N LEU A 244 7.76 -29.35 -26.62
CA LEU A 244 8.16 -28.19 -25.82
C LEU A 244 9.61 -27.76 -26.08
N VAL A 245 10.54 -28.71 -26.19
CA VAL A 245 11.94 -28.43 -26.50
C VAL A 245 12.08 -27.83 -27.90
N ARG A 246 11.39 -28.40 -28.89
CA ARG A 246 11.41 -27.89 -30.27
C ARG A 246 10.83 -26.48 -30.37
N LEU A 247 9.68 -26.25 -29.74
CA LEU A 247 9.03 -24.94 -29.71
C LEU A 247 9.89 -23.90 -29.01
N ASN A 248 10.48 -24.23 -27.86
CA ASN A 248 11.37 -23.33 -27.14
C ASN A 248 12.60 -22.97 -27.98
N GLY A 249 13.21 -23.93 -28.67
CA GLY A 249 14.38 -23.66 -29.53
C GLY A 249 14.07 -22.73 -30.72
N LEU A 250 12.89 -22.86 -31.33
CA LEU A 250 12.43 -21.94 -32.37
C LEU A 250 12.10 -20.55 -31.80
N PHE A 251 11.41 -20.50 -30.66
CA PHE A 251 11.12 -19.26 -29.97
C PHE A 251 12.41 -18.50 -29.63
N ASP A 252 13.40 -19.16 -29.01
CA ASP A 252 14.65 -18.51 -28.61
C ASP A 252 15.37 -17.91 -29.82
N ARG A 253 15.40 -18.62 -30.95
CA ARG A 253 15.96 -18.12 -32.22
C ARG A 253 15.22 -16.87 -32.71
N TYR A 254 13.90 -16.92 -32.81
CA TYR A 254 13.11 -15.81 -33.34
C TYR A 254 13.06 -14.61 -32.41
N TYR A 255 13.09 -14.86 -31.10
CA TYR A 255 13.18 -13.79 -30.12
C TYR A 255 14.57 -13.13 -30.16
N GLU A 256 15.65 -13.90 -30.31
CA GLU A 256 16.99 -13.33 -30.46
C GLU A 256 17.16 -12.49 -31.73
N GLU A 257 16.49 -12.86 -32.83
CA GLU A 257 16.45 -12.05 -34.05
C GLU A 257 15.83 -10.65 -33.82
N CYS A 258 14.86 -10.52 -32.90
CA CYS A 258 14.00 -9.34 -32.82
C CYS A 258 13.29 -9.21 -31.45
N TYR A 259 14.06 -9.00 -30.37
CA TYR A 259 13.51 -8.80 -29.01
C TYR A 259 13.27 -7.32 -28.64
N LEU A 260 13.59 -6.39 -29.54
CA LEU A 260 13.49 -4.93 -29.37
C LEU A 260 12.91 -4.22 -30.61
N CYS A 261 12.20 -4.93 -31.48
CA CYS A 261 11.63 -4.32 -32.67
C CYS A 261 10.43 -3.43 -32.33
N HIS A 262 9.59 -3.89 -31.40
CA HIS A 262 8.44 -3.15 -30.87
C HIS A 262 8.59 -2.86 -29.38
N SER A 263 9.45 -3.61 -28.68
CA SER A 263 9.61 -3.46 -27.24
C SER A 263 10.18 -2.09 -26.88
N ALA A 264 9.44 -1.34 -26.07
CA ALA A 264 9.81 0.02 -25.67
C ALA A 264 9.39 0.30 -24.23
N PRO A 265 10.04 1.26 -23.53
CA PRO A 265 9.57 1.69 -22.23
C PRO A 265 8.16 2.28 -22.32
N TYR A 266 7.32 2.01 -21.31
CA TYR A 266 6.03 2.69 -21.21
C TYR A 266 6.22 4.22 -21.09
N GLU A 267 5.23 4.97 -21.57
CA GLU A 267 5.25 6.43 -21.52
C GLU A 267 5.44 6.93 -20.08
N GLY A 268 6.41 7.83 -19.87
CA GLY A 268 6.69 8.41 -18.56
C GLY A 268 7.63 7.59 -17.66
N VAL A 269 7.89 6.31 -17.96
CA VAL A 269 8.79 5.45 -17.14
C VAL A 269 10.19 6.04 -17.02
N ARG A 270 10.83 6.43 -18.14
CA ARG A 270 12.17 7.04 -18.12
C ARG A 270 12.24 8.28 -17.22
N ARG A 271 11.22 9.13 -17.29
CA ARG A 271 11.12 10.36 -16.47
C ARG A 271 10.93 10.04 -14.99
N MET A 272 10.10 9.05 -14.68
CA MET A 272 9.91 8.55 -13.31
C MET A 272 11.24 8.01 -12.75
N LEU A 273 11.92 7.10 -13.45
CA LEU A 273 13.18 6.51 -13.00
C LEU A 273 14.26 7.59 -12.76
N ALA A 274 14.38 8.56 -13.68
CA ALA A 274 15.32 9.67 -13.52
C ALA A 274 15.02 10.52 -12.26
N ALA A 275 13.74 10.76 -11.95
CA ALA A 275 13.35 11.49 -10.75
C ALA A 275 13.66 10.71 -9.46
N LEU A 276 13.35 9.40 -9.42
CA LEU A 276 13.66 8.53 -8.29
C LEU A 276 15.17 8.48 -8.02
N ARG A 277 15.97 8.25 -9.07
CA ARG A 277 17.44 8.24 -8.97
C ARG A 277 17.99 9.60 -8.53
N GLY A 278 17.44 10.70 -9.05
CA GLY A 278 17.83 12.07 -8.67
C GLY A 278 17.56 12.39 -7.20
N ALA A 279 16.60 11.70 -6.58
CA ALA A 279 16.31 11.79 -5.15
C ALA A 279 17.10 10.78 -4.29
N GLY A 280 18.01 9.99 -4.88
CA GLY A 280 18.86 9.04 -4.17
C GLY A 280 18.25 7.65 -3.97
N ILE A 281 17.11 7.35 -4.58
CA ILE A 281 16.51 6.01 -4.53
C ILE A 281 17.30 5.07 -5.46
N LYS A 282 17.78 3.96 -4.90
CA LYS A 282 18.44 2.87 -5.64
C LYS A 282 17.39 2.10 -6.43
N LEU A 283 17.71 1.77 -7.68
CA LEU A 283 16.77 1.09 -8.58
C LEU A 283 17.35 -0.27 -8.97
N ALA A 284 16.52 -1.32 -8.89
CA ALA A 284 16.85 -2.65 -9.38
C ALA A 284 15.73 -3.24 -10.26
N VAL A 285 16.08 -4.16 -11.16
CA VAL A 285 15.13 -4.94 -11.97
C VAL A 285 15.13 -6.39 -11.51
N LEU A 286 13.94 -7.01 -11.43
CA LEU A 286 13.76 -8.42 -11.12
C LEU A 286 12.64 -9.04 -11.98
N SER A 287 13.04 -9.86 -12.96
CA SER A 287 12.13 -10.48 -13.93
C SER A 287 12.28 -12.01 -13.99
N ASN A 288 11.21 -12.71 -14.37
CA ASN A 288 11.24 -14.15 -14.69
C ASN A 288 11.80 -14.44 -16.10
N LYS A 289 12.08 -13.40 -16.90
CA LYS A 289 12.75 -13.48 -18.21
C LYS A 289 14.15 -14.07 -18.07
N PRO A 290 14.66 -14.84 -19.05
CA PRO A 290 16.03 -15.37 -18.98
C PRO A 290 17.06 -14.25 -18.77
N HIS A 291 18.00 -14.46 -17.85
CA HIS A 291 18.93 -13.42 -17.39
C HIS A 291 19.69 -12.69 -18.51
N PRO A 292 20.24 -13.35 -19.54
CA PRO A 292 20.94 -12.65 -20.63
C PRO A 292 20.04 -11.66 -21.39
N PHE A 293 18.75 -11.99 -21.58
CA PHE A 293 17.81 -11.08 -22.23
C PHE A 293 17.41 -9.93 -21.30
N THR A 294 17.26 -10.19 -20.00
CA THR A 294 17.00 -9.14 -19.01
C THR A 294 18.12 -8.11 -19.01
N GLU A 295 19.38 -8.53 -18.94
CA GLU A 295 20.54 -7.62 -18.94
C GLU A 295 20.64 -6.84 -20.25
N LYS A 296 20.58 -7.51 -21.41
CA LYS A 296 20.64 -6.86 -22.73
C LYS A 296 19.54 -5.80 -22.89
N MET A 297 18.31 -6.12 -22.47
CA MET A 297 17.17 -5.23 -22.60
C MET A 297 17.26 -4.04 -21.64
N VAL A 298 17.66 -4.28 -20.38
CA VAL A 298 17.84 -3.19 -19.41
C VAL A 298 18.96 -2.24 -19.85
N GLU A 299 20.08 -2.76 -20.36
CA GLU A 299 21.18 -1.92 -20.84
C GLU A 299 20.76 -1.02 -22.02
N GLN A 300 20.01 -1.58 -22.99
CA GLN A 300 19.59 -0.82 -24.17
C GLN A 300 18.44 0.14 -23.88
N LEU A 301 17.46 -0.28 -23.07
CA LEU A 301 16.29 0.54 -22.78
C LEU A 301 16.52 1.50 -21.62
N PHE A 302 17.39 1.19 -20.67
CA PHE A 302 17.58 1.99 -19.45
C PHE A 302 19.06 2.09 -19.05
N PRO A 303 19.93 2.60 -19.94
CA PRO A 303 21.36 2.71 -19.67
C PRO A 303 21.61 3.51 -18.39
N ASP A 304 22.59 3.08 -17.60
CA ASP A 304 23.05 3.74 -16.36
C ASP A 304 21.94 4.00 -15.32
N THR A 305 20.86 3.22 -15.34
CA THR A 305 19.67 3.47 -14.50
C THR A 305 19.59 2.57 -13.27
N PHE A 306 19.91 1.28 -13.44
CA PHE A 306 19.75 0.26 -12.39
C PHE A 306 21.11 -0.21 -11.90
N PHE A 307 21.27 -0.39 -10.59
CA PHE A 307 22.51 -0.96 -10.03
C PHE A 307 22.55 -2.49 -10.13
N ALA A 308 21.39 -3.12 -10.34
CA ALA A 308 21.24 -4.56 -10.52
C ALA A 308 20.04 -4.87 -11.44
N ALA A 309 20.21 -5.84 -12.33
CA ALA A 309 19.14 -6.34 -13.19
C ALA A 309 19.17 -7.88 -13.21
N PHE A 310 18.23 -8.51 -12.50
CA PHE A 310 18.17 -9.96 -12.38
C PHE A 310 17.04 -10.55 -13.21
N GLY A 311 17.41 -11.48 -14.08
CA GLY A 311 16.46 -12.40 -14.71
C GLY A 311 16.50 -13.78 -14.04
N LYS A 312 15.93 -14.77 -14.73
CA LYS A 312 16.05 -16.18 -14.36
C LYS A 312 17.51 -16.64 -14.52
N ARG A 313 18.11 -17.01 -13.38
CA ARG A 313 19.44 -17.61 -13.25
C ARG A 313 19.34 -19.07 -12.78
N GLU A 314 20.37 -19.85 -13.09
CA GLU A 314 20.51 -21.22 -12.58
C GLU A 314 20.72 -21.19 -11.05
N GLY A 315 20.21 -22.18 -10.32
CA GLY A 315 20.31 -22.25 -8.86
C GLY A 315 19.45 -21.24 -8.08
N VAL A 316 18.87 -20.23 -8.73
CA VAL A 316 18.00 -19.23 -8.08
C VAL A 316 16.53 -19.53 -8.41
N PRO A 317 15.63 -19.69 -7.40
CA PRO A 317 14.20 -19.83 -7.63
C PRO A 317 13.59 -18.68 -8.44
N ARG A 318 12.46 -18.95 -9.12
CA ARG A 318 11.69 -17.93 -9.86
C ARG A 318 10.75 -17.19 -8.92
N LYS A 319 10.31 -15.99 -9.30
CA LYS A 319 9.14 -15.37 -8.69
C LYS A 319 7.95 -16.34 -8.72
N PRO A 320 7.16 -16.47 -7.64
CA PRO A 320 7.07 -15.54 -6.51
C PRO A 320 8.05 -15.76 -5.33
N ASP A 321 9.04 -16.64 -5.48
CA ASP A 321 10.01 -16.87 -4.41
C ASP A 321 10.84 -15.59 -4.12
N PRO A 322 11.02 -15.20 -2.84
CA PRO A 322 11.65 -13.93 -2.47
C PRO A 322 13.19 -13.98 -2.50
N THR A 323 13.82 -15.12 -2.80
CA THR A 323 15.29 -15.30 -2.74
C THR A 323 16.05 -14.21 -3.50
N ALA A 324 15.61 -13.90 -4.73
CA ALA A 324 16.25 -12.87 -5.54
C ALA A 324 16.03 -11.45 -4.98
N VAL A 325 14.89 -11.17 -4.33
CA VAL A 325 14.64 -9.87 -3.68
C VAL A 325 15.57 -9.70 -2.48
N HIS A 326 15.76 -10.75 -1.67
CA HIS A 326 16.70 -10.71 -0.54
C HIS A 326 18.15 -10.46 -0.98
N GLU A 327 18.55 -10.98 -2.15
CA GLU A 327 19.85 -10.66 -2.75
C GLU A 327 19.94 -9.17 -3.13
N VAL A 328 18.91 -8.62 -3.78
CA VAL A 328 18.86 -7.18 -4.13
C VAL A 328 18.92 -6.30 -2.88
N LEU A 329 18.15 -6.61 -1.83
CA LEU A 329 18.17 -5.89 -0.56
C LEU A 329 19.57 -5.85 0.06
N ARG A 330 20.26 -7.00 0.09
CA ARG A 330 21.63 -7.11 0.61
C ARG A 330 22.62 -6.29 -0.22
N LEU A 331 22.52 -6.31 -1.55
CA LEU A 331 23.36 -5.48 -2.42
C LEU A 331 23.09 -3.99 -2.24
N ALA A 332 21.82 -3.61 -2.04
CA ALA A 332 21.43 -2.25 -1.75
C ALA A 332 21.85 -1.79 -0.35
N GLY A 333 22.07 -2.71 0.60
CA GLY A 333 22.28 -2.36 2.02
C GLY A 333 21.03 -1.76 2.66
N THR A 334 19.85 -2.18 2.22
CA THR A 334 18.55 -1.61 2.61
C THR A 334 17.70 -2.68 3.29
N ARG A 335 16.84 -2.26 4.24
CA ARG A 335 15.90 -3.15 4.92
C ARG A 335 14.56 -3.23 4.18
N PRO A 336 13.80 -4.35 4.29
CA PRO A 336 12.51 -4.52 3.62
C PRO A 336 11.53 -3.34 3.79
N GLU A 337 11.47 -2.74 4.98
CA GLU A 337 10.53 -1.66 5.29
C GLU A 337 10.87 -0.34 4.57
N ARG A 338 12.09 -0.24 4.03
CA ARG A 338 12.58 0.89 3.23
C ARG A 338 12.70 0.55 1.75
N ALA A 339 12.06 -0.53 1.31
CA ALA A 339 12.04 -0.95 -0.08
C ALA A 339 10.59 -1.12 -0.57
N VAL A 340 10.38 -0.81 -1.85
CA VAL A 340 9.14 -1.12 -2.57
C VAL A 340 9.40 -2.11 -3.68
N TYR A 341 8.39 -2.95 -3.93
CA TYR A 341 8.32 -3.78 -5.12
C TYR A 341 7.25 -3.21 -6.06
N ILE A 342 7.59 -3.04 -7.34
CA ILE A 342 6.68 -2.51 -8.37
C ILE A 342 6.52 -3.56 -9.46
N GLY A 343 5.27 -3.95 -9.75
CA GLY A 343 4.97 -4.93 -10.79
C GLY A 343 3.53 -4.88 -11.25
N ASP A 344 3.23 -5.60 -12.33
CA ASP A 344 1.90 -5.62 -12.96
C ASP A 344 1.15 -6.93 -12.76
N SER A 345 1.70 -7.91 -12.03
CA SER A 345 1.06 -9.23 -11.88
C SER A 345 0.87 -9.68 -10.43
N ASP A 346 0.02 -10.70 -10.26
CA ASP A 346 -0.17 -11.39 -8.98
C ASP A 346 1.14 -12.02 -8.45
N VAL A 347 1.98 -12.51 -9.38
CA VAL A 347 3.31 -13.02 -9.07
C VAL A 347 4.18 -11.94 -8.43
N ASP A 348 4.12 -10.70 -8.92
CA ASP A 348 4.88 -9.58 -8.35
C ASP A 348 4.39 -9.20 -6.97
N VAL A 349 3.07 -9.18 -6.78
CA VAL A 349 2.46 -8.92 -5.46
C VAL A 349 2.91 -9.96 -4.44
N GLN A 350 2.82 -11.24 -4.79
CA GLN A 350 3.30 -12.32 -3.93
C GLN A 350 4.80 -12.21 -3.66
N THR A 351 5.62 -11.90 -4.68
CA THR A 351 7.07 -11.75 -4.53
C THR A 351 7.43 -10.67 -3.52
N GLY A 352 6.83 -9.48 -3.65
CA GLY A 352 7.08 -8.36 -2.75
C GLY A 352 6.64 -8.67 -1.33
N HIS A 353 5.45 -9.23 -1.15
CA HIS A 353 4.93 -9.61 0.17
C HIS A 353 5.74 -10.72 0.85
N TYR A 354 6.18 -11.74 0.11
CA TYR A 354 7.02 -12.82 0.65
C TYR A 354 8.39 -12.31 1.08
N ALA A 355 8.84 -11.18 0.51
CA ALA A 355 10.06 -10.48 0.91
C ALA A 355 9.81 -9.38 1.96
N GLY A 356 8.58 -9.16 2.40
CA GLY A 356 8.21 -8.14 3.37
C GLY A 356 8.25 -6.69 2.84
N LEU A 357 8.15 -6.50 1.52
CA LEU A 357 8.14 -5.19 0.86
C LEU A 357 6.72 -4.65 0.72
N TYR A 358 6.60 -3.32 0.67
CA TYR A 358 5.39 -2.66 0.21
C TYR A 358 5.27 -2.79 -1.31
N VAL A 359 4.11 -3.20 -1.80
CA VAL A 359 3.88 -3.49 -3.22
C VAL A 359 3.03 -2.42 -3.90
N ILE A 360 3.56 -1.90 -5.01
CA ILE A 360 2.83 -1.01 -5.92
C ILE A 360 2.50 -1.79 -7.20
N GLY A 361 1.22 -2.08 -7.38
CA GLY A 361 0.67 -2.64 -8.62
C GLY A 361 0.52 -1.57 -9.69
N VAL A 362 0.89 -1.87 -10.94
CA VAL A 362 0.74 -0.95 -12.08
C VAL A 362 -0.35 -1.43 -13.04
N ASP A 363 -1.36 -0.59 -13.30
CA ASP A 363 -2.53 -0.98 -14.10
C ASP A 363 -2.27 -1.02 -15.62
N TRP A 364 -1.23 -0.32 -16.10
CA TRP A 364 -0.92 -0.24 -17.53
C TRP A 364 -0.30 -1.51 -18.11
N GLY A 365 0.06 -2.48 -17.27
CA GLY A 365 0.75 -3.70 -17.66
C GLY A 365 -0.14 -4.79 -18.25
N PHE A 366 0.22 -6.04 -18.02
CA PHE A 366 -0.48 -7.20 -18.59
C PHE A 366 -1.68 -7.64 -17.75
N ARG A 367 -1.78 -7.24 -16.48
CA ARG A 367 -2.97 -7.44 -15.65
C ARG A 367 -3.58 -6.09 -15.27
N GLY A 368 -4.89 -6.07 -15.10
CA GLY A 368 -5.61 -4.85 -14.68
C GLY A 368 -5.79 -4.75 -13.16
N ALA A 369 -6.21 -3.57 -12.71
CA ALA A 369 -6.37 -3.21 -11.30
C ALA A 369 -7.30 -4.16 -10.53
N ARG A 370 -8.26 -4.81 -11.19
CA ARG A 370 -9.12 -5.81 -10.52
C ARG A 370 -8.29 -7.00 -10.01
N GLU A 371 -7.41 -7.54 -10.85
CA GLU A 371 -6.59 -8.70 -10.51
C GLU A 371 -5.52 -8.32 -9.48
N LEU A 372 -4.91 -7.14 -9.63
CA LEU A 372 -3.95 -6.60 -8.65
C LEU A 372 -4.59 -6.39 -7.26
N ARG A 373 -5.84 -5.92 -7.18
CA ARG A 373 -6.58 -5.82 -5.91
C ARG A 373 -6.85 -7.20 -5.30
N GLN A 374 -7.22 -8.18 -6.12
CA GLN A 374 -7.47 -9.55 -5.67
C GLN A 374 -6.19 -10.23 -5.16
N ALA A 375 -5.05 -9.95 -5.80
CA ALA A 375 -3.74 -10.41 -5.36
C ALA A 375 -3.26 -9.72 -4.07
N GLY A 376 -3.86 -8.59 -3.70
CA GLY A 376 -3.58 -7.88 -2.45
C GLY A 376 -2.58 -6.74 -2.56
N ALA A 377 -2.34 -6.16 -3.75
CA ALA A 377 -1.40 -5.05 -3.89
C ALA A 377 -1.71 -3.89 -2.90
N ASP A 378 -0.69 -3.40 -2.19
CA ASP A 378 -0.86 -2.37 -1.14
C ASP A 378 -1.28 -1.01 -1.73
N ARG A 379 -0.85 -0.75 -2.97
CA ARG A 379 -1.26 0.39 -3.78
C ARG A 379 -1.38 -0.03 -5.24
N ILE A 380 -2.30 0.61 -5.95
CA ILE A 380 -2.38 0.51 -7.41
C ILE A 380 -2.30 1.92 -7.99
N VAL A 381 -1.48 2.06 -9.03
CA VAL A 381 -1.26 3.31 -9.78
C VAL A 381 -1.65 3.12 -11.24
N PHE A 382 -2.05 4.22 -11.88
CA PHE A 382 -2.54 4.21 -13.27
C PHE A 382 -1.58 4.91 -14.24
N ALA A 383 -0.60 5.65 -13.73
CA ALA A 383 0.49 6.20 -14.52
C ALA A 383 1.84 6.20 -13.76
N PRO A 384 2.99 6.10 -14.47
CA PRO A 384 4.31 6.06 -13.82
C PRO A 384 4.63 7.26 -12.91
N ASN A 385 4.09 8.45 -13.20
CA ASN A 385 4.30 9.62 -12.34
C ASN A 385 3.68 9.48 -10.96
N GLU A 386 2.65 8.65 -10.78
CA GLU A 386 2.06 8.38 -9.47
C GLU A 386 3.01 7.58 -8.55
N ILE A 387 3.88 6.74 -9.12
CA ILE A 387 4.96 6.08 -8.37
C ILE A 387 5.93 7.13 -7.85
N ARG A 388 6.37 8.05 -8.73
CA ARG A 388 7.22 9.18 -8.32
C ARG A 388 6.55 9.98 -7.21
N ASP A 389 5.29 10.38 -7.39
CA ASP A 389 4.58 11.22 -6.42
C ASP A 389 4.35 10.50 -5.09
N PHE A 390 4.20 9.17 -5.13
CA PHE A 390 4.14 8.37 -3.93
C PHE A 390 5.49 8.30 -3.22
N LEU A 391 6.57 7.91 -3.91
CA LEU A 391 7.88 7.69 -3.31
C LEU A 391 8.61 8.99 -2.96
N LEU A 392 8.29 10.09 -3.64
CA LEU A 392 8.87 11.42 -3.44
C LEU A 392 7.78 12.44 -3.10
N PRO A 393 7.09 12.28 -1.96
CA PRO A 393 6.05 13.22 -1.56
C PRO A 393 6.65 14.63 -1.46
N ARG A 394 5.94 15.62 -2.00
CA ARG A 394 6.37 17.02 -1.92
C ARG A 394 6.49 17.42 -0.45
N GLN A 395 7.69 17.86 -0.05
CA GLN A 395 7.92 18.52 1.24
C GLN A 395 7.12 19.81 1.37
#